data_AF-A0A1W1C1Y9-F1
#
_entry.id   AF-A0A1W1C1Y9-F1
#
_cell.length_a   1.000
_cell.length_b   1.000
_cell.length_c   1.000
_cell.angle_alpha   90.00
_cell.angle_beta   90.00
_cell.angle_gamma   90.00
#
_symmetry.space_group_name_H-M   'P 1'
#
loop_
_entity.id
_entity.type
_entity.pdbx_description
1 polymer ?
#
loop_
_entity_poly.entity_id
_entity_poly.type
_entity_poly.pdbx_seq_one_letter_code
_entity_poly.pdbx_strand_id
1 'polypeptide(L)'
;MQTLTLQVQDNFIPTLLNFLNKFQNEVAIQKDKNLELDPYFYERQQRLHKIRDDIKSGKEKLLSEEEFEKEIDLFFKELEKDL
;
A
#
# COMPACT_ATOMS: atom_id res chain seq x y z
N MET A 1 -18.16 15.03 16.64
CA MET A 1 -17.01 15.51 15.84
C MET A 1 -17.26 15.21 14.38
N GLN A 2 -16.78 16.05 13.47
CA GLN A 2 -16.77 15.80 12.03
C GLN A 2 -15.32 15.53 11.59
N THR A 3 -15.12 14.67 10.60
CA THR A 3 -13.79 14.30 10.09
C THR A 3 -13.56 14.93 8.72
N LEU A 4 -12.38 15.52 8.54
CA LEU A 4 -11.93 16.11 7.28
C LEU A 4 -10.57 15.55 6.89
N THR A 5 -10.41 15.16 5.62
CA THR A 5 -9.12 14.75 5.05
C THR A 5 -8.49 15.93 4.31
N LEU A 6 -7.21 16.18 4.56
CA LEU A 6 -6.45 17.28 3.95
C LEU A 6 -5.25 16.71 3.19
N GLN A 7 -5.07 17.16 1.94
CA GLN A 7 -3.82 16.98 1.21
C GLN A 7 -2.96 18.23 1.39
N VAL A 8 -1.74 18.06 1.88
CA VAL A 8 -0.80 19.16 2.15
C VAL A 8 0.60 18.77 1.69
N GLN A 9 1.42 19.76 1.37
CA GLN A 9 2.82 19.51 1.04
C GLN A 9 3.57 19.06 2.32
N ASP A 10 4.49 18.10 2.17
CA ASP A 10 5.24 17.52 3.30
C ASP A 10 5.98 18.59 4.12
N ASN A 11 6.57 19.57 3.44
CA ASN A 11 7.28 20.69 4.07
C ASN A 11 6.35 21.63 4.87
N PHE A 12 5.05 21.59 4.62
CA PHE A 12 4.05 22.42 5.32
C PHE A 12 3.49 21.73 6.57
N ILE A 13 3.63 20.40 6.70
CA ILE A 13 3.10 19.65 7.85
C ILE A 13 3.54 20.24 9.20
N PRO A 14 4.83 20.60 9.44
CA PRO A 14 5.23 21.19 10.72
C PRO A 14 4.51 22.50 11.04
N THR A 15 4.34 23.36 10.04
CA THR A 15 3.63 24.64 10.18
C THR A 15 2.16 24.44 10.48
N LEU A 16 1.51 23.50 9.79
CA LEU A 16 0.11 23.15 10.03
C LEU A 16 -0.10 22.62 11.45
N LEU A 17 0.75 21.68 11.91
CA LEU A 17 0.67 21.13 13.27
C LEU A 17 0.83 22.21 14.33
N ASN A 18 1.78 23.14 14.15
CA ASN A 18 1.97 24.28 15.05
C ASN A 18 0.75 25.20 15.10
N PHE A 19 0.09 25.42 13.96
CA PHE A 19 -1.15 26.22 13.90
C PHE A 19 -2.31 25.51 14.61
N LEU A 20 -2.51 24.22 14.33
CA LEU A 20 -3.59 23.41 14.92
C LEU A 20 -3.44 23.24 16.44
N ASN A 21 -2.22 23.28 16.97
CA ASN A 21 -1.97 23.21 18.41
C ASN A 21 -2.68 24.32 19.20
N LYS A 22 -3.01 25.46 18.57
CA LYS A 22 -3.79 26.54 19.20
C LYS A 22 -5.27 26.19 19.41
N PHE A 23 -5.75 25.15 18.74
CA PHE A 23 -7.15 24.70 18.73
C PHE A 23 -7.28 23.27 19.28
N GLN A 24 -6.43 22.90 20.24
CA GLN A 24 -6.35 21.54 20.80
C GLN A 24 -7.65 21.05 21.45
N ASN A 25 -8.57 21.94 21.82
CA ASN A 25 -9.86 21.58 22.40
C ASN A 25 -10.93 21.35 21.33
N GLU A 26 -10.75 21.93 20.15
CA GLU A 26 -11.68 21.92 19.03
C GLU A 26 -11.29 20.89 17.96
N VAL A 27 -9.99 20.59 17.85
CA VAL A 27 -9.42 19.70 16.83
C VAL A 27 -8.64 18.56 17.48
N ALA A 28 -8.93 17.34 17.03
CA ALA A 28 -8.15 16.16 17.36
C ALA A 28 -7.30 15.74 16.16
N ILE A 29 -5.98 15.75 16.32
CA ILE A 29 -5.05 15.20 15.32
C ILE A 29 -4.95 13.69 15.55
N GLN A 30 -5.44 12.92 14.60
CA GLN A 30 -5.33 11.47 14.60
C GLN A 30 -4.36 11.06 13.51
N LYS A 31 -3.29 10.36 13.89
CA LYS A 31 -2.42 9.69 12.93
C LYS A 31 -3.05 8.37 12.53
N ASP A 32 -3.06 8.10 11.25
CA ASP A 32 -3.47 6.81 10.75
C ASP A 32 -2.38 5.78 11.07
N LYS A 33 -2.65 4.87 12.01
CA LYS A 33 -1.74 3.78 12.39
C LYS A 33 -1.33 2.93 11.18
N ASN A 34 -2.23 2.85 10.19
CA ASN A 34 -2.02 2.38 8.83
C ASN A 34 -0.69 2.81 8.23
N LEU A 35 -0.48 4.12 8.29
CA LEU A 35 0.52 4.86 7.54
C LEU A 35 1.77 5.18 8.36
N GLU A 36 1.75 4.93 9.68
CA GLU A 36 2.88 5.21 10.57
C GLU A 36 4.10 4.33 10.25
N LEU A 37 3.88 3.04 10.00
CA LEU A 37 4.94 2.09 9.63
C LEU A 37 5.00 1.85 8.12
N ASP A 38 3.90 2.14 7.42
CA ASP A 38 3.73 1.77 6.03
C ASP A 38 3.02 2.88 5.21
N PRO A 39 3.79 3.79 4.62
CA PRO A 39 3.24 4.88 3.80
C PRO A 39 2.38 4.40 2.61
N TYR A 40 2.57 3.16 2.17
CA TYR A 40 1.88 2.59 1.00
C TYR A 40 0.81 1.57 1.39
N PHE A 41 0.36 1.56 2.65
CA PHE A 41 -0.57 0.56 3.16
C PHE A 41 -1.82 0.42 2.29
N TYR A 42 -2.49 1.53 1.98
CA TYR A 42 -3.72 1.51 1.20
C TYR A 42 -3.50 1.08 -0.25
N GLU A 43 -2.38 1.47 -0.87
CA GLU A 43 -2.04 1.01 -2.22
C GLU A 43 -1.80 -0.50 -2.24
N ARG A 44 -1.06 -1.03 -1.27
CA ARG A 44 -0.83 -2.48 -1.15
C ARG A 44 -2.10 -3.24 -0.83
N GLN A 45 -2.96 -2.69 0.03
CA GLN A 45 -4.27 -3.27 0.33
C GLN A 45 -5.13 -3.35 -0.94
N GLN A 46 -5.22 -2.27 -1.72
CA GLN A 46 -5.95 -2.27 -2.99
C GLN A 46 -5.36 -3.28 -3.98
N ARG A 47 -4.03 -3.33 -4.11
CA ARG A 47 -3.35 -4.30 -4.97
C ARG A 47 -3.67 -5.74 -4.56
N LEU A 48 -3.63 -6.04 -3.27
CA LEU A 48 -3.96 -7.36 -2.74
C LEU A 48 -5.42 -7.74 -3.05
N HIS A 49 -6.37 -6.82 -2.84
CA HIS A 49 -7.77 -7.09 -3.16
C HIS A 49 -7.96 -7.38 -4.65
N LYS A 50 -7.31 -6.59 -5.52
CA LYS A 50 -7.35 -6.83 -6.97
C LYS A 50 -6.77 -8.19 -7.34
N ILE A 51 -5.62 -8.59 -6.80
CA ILE A 51 -5.03 -9.92 -7.05
C ILE A 51 -6.01 -11.02 -6.63
N ARG A 52 -6.64 -10.89 -5.45
CA ARG A 52 -7.62 -11.88 -4.98
C ARG A 52 -8.85 -11.97 -5.89
N ASP A 53 -9.31 -10.85 -6.41
CA ASP A 53 -10.46 -10.81 -7.33
C ASP A 53 -10.10 -11.35 -8.72
N ASP A 54 -8.89 -11.06 -9.20
CA ASP A 54 -8.36 -11.62 -10.45
C ASP A 54 -8.18 -13.15 -10.35
N ILE A 55 -7.73 -13.67 -9.19
CA ILE A 55 -7.70 -15.12 -8.91
C ILE A 55 -9.11 -15.72 -8.90
N LYS A 56 -10.06 -15.09 -8.19
CA LYS A 56 -11.44 -15.60 -8.11
C LYS A 56 -12.18 -15.58 -9.44
N SER A 57 -11.90 -14.59 -10.28
CA SER A 57 -12.47 -14.47 -11.63
C SER A 57 -11.77 -15.37 -12.66
N GLY A 58 -10.66 -16.03 -12.28
CA GLY A 58 -9.86 -16.89 -13.16
C GLY A 58 -8.95 -16.12 -14.13
N LYS A 59 -8.83 -14.80 -13.96
CA LYS A 59 -7.93 -13.95 -14.74
C LYS A 59 -6.47 -14.15 -14.36
N GLU A 60 -6.21 -14.41 -13.08
CA GLU A 60 -4.92 -14.86 -12.58
C GLU A 60 -5.06 -16.26 -12.00
N LYS A 61 -3.99 -17.06 -12.09
CA LYS A 61 -3.95 -18.42 -11.54
C LYS A 61 -3.16 -18.42 -10.25
N LEU A 62 -3.74 -18.96 -9.19
CA LEU A 62 -2.98 -19.33 -8.01
C LEU A 62 -2.28 -20.67 -8.29
N LEU A 63 -0.95 -20.64 -8.38
CA LEU A 63 -0.13 -21.81 -8.67
C LEU A 63 0.01 -22.71 -7.43
N SER A 64 0.09 -24.02 -7.64
CA SER A 64 0.64 -24.91 -6.62
C SER A 64 2.15 -24.69 -6.48
N GLU A 65 2.74 -25.19 -5.40
CA GLU A 65 4.20 -25.15 -5.20
C GLU A 65 4.94 -25.81 -6.38
N GLU A 66 4.51 -27.00 -6.81
CA GLU A 66 5.11 -27.70 -7.97
C GLU A 66 4.99 -26.92 -9.28
N GLU A 67 3.89 -26.19 -9.49
CA GLU A 67 3.72 -25.34 -10.66
C GLU A 67 4.63 -24.12 -10.58
N PHE A 68 4.72 -23.50 -9.40
CA PHE A 68 5.58 -22.35 -9.15
C PHE A 68 7.06 -22.68 -9.37
N GLU A 69 7.55 -23.79 -8.82
CA GLU A 69 8.95 -24.23 -9.00
C GLU A 69 9.29 -24.44 -10.48
N LYS A 70 8.37 -25.03 -11.26
CA LYS A 70 8.56 -25.20 -12.71
C LYS A 70 8.66 -23.87 -13.46
N GLU A 71 7.77 -22.92 -13.15
CA GLU A 71 7.77 -21.59 -13.77
C GLU A 71 9.05 -20.81 -13.41
N ILE A 72 9.51 -20.91 -12.16
CA ILE A 72 10.75 -20.28 -11.69
C ILE A 72 11.98 -20.90 -12.36
N ASP A 73 12.07 -22.22 -12.47
CA ASP A 73 13.14 -22.90 -13.18
C ASP A 73 13.21 -22.48 -14.65
N LEU A 74 12.05 -22.32 -15.30
CA LEU A 74 11.98 -21.83 -16.67
C LEU A 74 12.47 -20.38 -16.77
N PHE A 75 12.00 -19.51 -15.88
CA PHE A 75 12.42 -18.11 -15.82
C PHE A 75 13.95 -17.97 -15.69
N PHE A 76 14.59 -18.72 -14.78
CA PHE A 76 16.04 -18.68 -14.63
C PHE A 76 16.79 -19.19 -15.86
N LYS A 77 16.31 -20.26 -16.50
CA LYS A 77 16.90 -20.77 -17.76
C LYS A 77 16.80 -19.77 -18.91
N GLU A 78 15.75 -18.95 -18.93
CA GLU A 78 15.61 -17.88 -19.92
C GLU A 78 16.61 -16.75 -19.66
N LEU A 79 16.75 -16.31 -18.41
CA LEU A 79 17.75 -15.30 -18.02
C LEU A 79 19.19 -15.72 -18.36
N GLU A 80 19.54 -16.99 -18.18
CA GLU A 80 20.87 -17.50 -18.51
C GLU A 80 21.16 -17.53 -20.02
N LYS A 81 20.13 -17.62 -20.88
CA LYS A 81 20.30 -17.57 -22.34
C LYS A 81 20.54 -16.15 -22.86
N ASP A 82 20.09 -15.15 -22.11
CA ASP A 82 20.22 -13.74 -22.45
C ASP A 82 21.52 -13.10 -21.88
N LEU A 83 22.35 -13.88 -21.18
CA LEU A 83 23.68 -13.53 -20.66
C LEU A 83 24.81 -14.05 -21.56
#